data_AF-G3Q723-F1
#
_entry.id   AF-G3Q723-F1
#
_cell.length_a   1.000
_cell.length_b   1.000
_cell.length_c   1.000
_cell.angle_alpha   90.00
_cell.angle_beta   90.00
_cell.angle_gamma   90.00
#
_symmetry.space_group_name_H-M   'P 1'
#
loop_
_entity.id
_entity.type
_entity.pdbx_description
1 polymer ?
#
loop_
_entity_poly.entity_id
_entity_poly.type
_entity_poly.pdbx_seq_one_letter_code
_entity_poly.pdbx_strand_id
1 'polypeptide(L)'
;LNSIVVDGSQPNITSSSTTAPSTLNTAAPTTAAPVTSQAVTTRRLIFRSAGETFTTDLLNPSSAPFQRRASLITSTLVPFYLRAFPTFRSLTVTSFSNGSIINNMDLGFSSTSVPNGTQIGNVLVEAASTITAFNVDLNSIVVDGSQVSSGVSHKISLITASFLVLLSWILSNQQ
;
A
#
# COMPACT_ATOMS: atom_id res chain seq x y z
N LEU A 1 -29.29 -66.50 33.77
CA LEU A 1 -30.34 -67.19 34.54
C LEU A 1 -30.54 -66.44 35.85
N ASN A 2 -31.59 -65.61 35.90
CA ASN A 2 -32.54 -65.40 37.01
C ASN A 2 -33.36 -64.12 36.75
N SER A 3 -34.44 -64.30 35.98
CA SER A 3 -35.86 -64.10 36.36
C SER A 3 -36.19 -63.30 37.65
N ILE A 4 -37.33 -62.61 37.85
CA ILE A 4 -38.61 -62.34 37.16
C ILE A 4 -39.38 -61.35 38.09
N VAL A 5 -40.08 -60.36 37.51
CA VAL A 5 -41.41 -59.75 37.82
C VAL A 5 -41.76 -59.25 39.26
N VAL A 6 -42.35 -58.05 39.36
CA VAL A 6 -43.74 -57.79 39.89
C VAL A 6 -44.19 -56.35 39.56
N ASP A 7 -45.43 -56.29 39.06
CA ASP A 7 -46.29 -55.18 38.65
C ASP A 7 -46.68 -54.22 39.80
N GLY A 8 -46.97 -52.96 39.45
CA GLY A 8 -47.35 -51.90 40.39
C GLY A 8 -47.92 -50.67 39.67
N SER A 9 -49.23 -50.50 39.81
CA SER A 9 -50.18 -49.56 39.19
C SER A 9 -49.94 -48.04 39.43
N GLN A 10 -50.04 -47.25 38.34
CA GLN A 10 -50.73 -45.94 38.08
C GLN A 10 -50.66 -44.79 39.16
N PRO A 11 -50.50 -43.46 38.84
CA PRO A 11 -51.12 -42.76 37.71
C PRO A 11 -50.31 -41.76 36.85
N ASN A 12 -50.81 -41.70 35.62
CA ASN A 12 -50.73 -40.66 34.60
C ASN A 12 -50.89 -39.23 35.15
N ILE A 13 -49.88 -38.38 34.93
CA ILE A 13 -50.02 -36.94 34.84
C ILE A 13 -49.57 -36.46 33.46
N THR A 14 -50.56 -36.19 32.61
CA THR A 14 -50.40 -35.56 31.31
C THR A 14 -49.80 -34.16 31.49
N SER A 15 -48.54 -33.97 31.09
CA SER A 15 -47.97 -32.63 30.88
C SER A 15 -47.97 -32.33 29.38
N SER A 16 -48.98 -31.58 28.94
CA SER A 16 -49.05 -30.99 27.60
C SER A 16 -47.96 -29.93 27.45
N SER A 17 -46.88 -30.24 26.73
CA SER A 17 -45.92 -29.25 26.26
C SER A 17 -46.35 -28.75 24.88
N THR A 18 -46.87 -27.53 24.84
CA THR A 18 -47.21 -26.83 23.59
C THR A 18 -45.93 -26.29 22.98
N THR A 19 -45.41 -26.98 21.97
CA THR A 19 -44.28 -26.50 21.14
C THR A 19 -44.79 -25.42 20.18
N ALA A 20 -44.32 -24.18 20.34
CA ALA A 20 -44.60 -23.11 19.38
C ALA A 20 -43.91 -23.38 18.02
N PRO A 21 -44.55 -23.10 16.88
CA PRO A 21 -43.93 -23.28 15.56
C PRO A 21 -42.83 -22.22 15.34
N SER A 22 -41.63 -22.68 15.00
CA SER A 22 -40.52 -21.84 14.56
C SER A 22 -40.75 -21.41 13.10
N THR A 23 -40.86 -20.11 12.87
CA THR A 23 -40.95 -19.53 11.53
C THR A 23 -39.58 -19.58 10.86
N LEU A 24 -39.42 -20.46 9.86
CA LEU A 24 -38.27 -20.44 8.95
C LEU A 24 -38.40 -19.22 8.01
N ASN A 25 -37.63 -18.17 8.27
CA ASN A 25 -37.42 -17.09 7.30
C ASN A 25 -36.54 -17.60 6.16
N THR A 26 -37.15 -18.00 5.04
CA THR A 26 -36.43 -18.22 3.78
C THR A 26 -36.00 -16.87 3.21
N ALA A 27 -34.70 -16.56 3.28
CA ALA A 27 -34.13 -15.39 2.60
C ALA A 27 -34.22 -15.59 1.08
N ALA A 28 -34.75 -14.60 0.36
CA ALA A 28 -34.80 -14.60 -1.10
C ALA A 28 -33.38 -14.66 -1.69
N PRO A 29 -33.16 -15.38 -2.81
CA PRO A 29 -31.86 -15.40 -3.48
C PRO A 29 -31.51 -13.98 -3.94
N THR A 30 -30.46 -13.41 -3.37
CA THR A 30 -29.90 -12.13 -3.82
C THR A 30 -29.05 -12.41 -5.06
N THR A 31 -29.57 -12.07 -6.23
CA THR A 31 -28.79 -12.09 -7.48
C THR A 31 -27.67 -11.05 -7.37
N ALA A 32 -26.42 -11.50 -7.27
CA ALA A 32 -25.26 -10.62 -7.31
C ALA A 32 -25.24 -9.88 -8.66
N ALA A 33 -25.15 -8.56 -8.62
CA ALA A 33 -25.00 -7.75 -9.83
C ALA A 33 -23.72 -8.16 -10.59
N PRO A 34 -23.72 -8.11 -11.93
CA PRO A 34 -22.54 -8.44 -12.72
C PRO A 34 -21.39 -7.51 -12.33
N VAL A 35 -20.27 -8.08 -11.88
CA VAL A 35 -19.07 -7.32 -11.54
C VAL A 35 -18.40 -6.91 -12.84
N THR A 36 -18.52 -5.64 -13.24
CA THR A 36 -17.74 -5.11 -14.37
C THR A 36 -16.29 -4.97 -13.92
N SER A 37 -15.43 -5.89 -14.36
CA SER A 37 -13.99 -5.80 -14.13
C SER A 37 -13.44 -4.60 -14.90
N GLN A 38 -13.03 -3.55 -14.18
CA GLN A 38 -12.42 -2.37 -14.76
C GLN A 38 -10.95 -2.67 -15.09
N ALA A 39 -10.49 -2.30 -16.29
CA ALA A 39 -9.09 -2.44 -16.67
C ALA A 39 -8.18 -1.64 -15.72
N VAL A 40 -7.05 -2.24 -15.31
CA VAL A 40 -6.07 -1.65 -14.39
C VAL A 40 -4.72 -1.56 -15.08
N THR A 41 -4.05 -0.42 -14.94
CA THR A 41 -2.66 -0.20 -15.37
C THR A 41 -1.77 -0.09 -14.13
N THR A 42 -0.63 -0.78 -14.17
CA THR A 42 0.35 -0.81 -13.07
C THR A 42 1.47 0.18 -13.29
N ARG A 43 1.91 0.83 -12.20
CA ARG A 43 3.08 1.71 -12.13
C ARG A 43 4.02 1.20 -11.05
N ARG A 44 5.29 1.02 -11.39
CA ARG A 44 6.31 0.50 -10.46
C ARG A 44 6.90 1.66 -9.67
N LEU A 45 6.73 1.66 -8.36
CA LEU A 45 7.35 2.60 -7.44
C LEU A 45 8.46 1.90 -6.64
N ILE A 46 9.59 2.58 -6.52
CA ILE A 46 10.74 2.12 -5.75
C ILE A 46 11.21 3.26 -4.86
N PHE A 47 11.50 2.97 -3.60
CA PHE A 47 12.24 3.88 -2.71
C PHE A 47 13.03 3.11 -1.67
N ARG A 48 14.09 3.72 -1.16
CA ARG A 48 14.96 3.23 -0.11
C ARG A 48 14.49 3.74 1.25
N SER A 49 14.44 2.84 2.22
CA SER A 49 14.35 3.16 3.63
C SER A 49 15.74 3.22 4.23
N ALA A 50 16.38 4.38 4.14
CA ALA A 50 17.77 4.58 4.56
C ALA A 50 17.94 4.41 6.08
N GLY A 51 18.98 3.70 6.49
CA GLY A 51 19.30 3.46 7.90
C GLY A 51 18.55 2.28 8.54
N GLU A 52 17.60 1.67 7.84
CA GLU A 52 16.94 0.44 8.30
C GLU A 52 17.79 -0.81 7.98
N THR A 53 17.73 -1.81 8.85
CA THR A 53 18.49 -3.06 8.72
C THR A 53 17.81 -4.05 7.76
N PHE A 54 18.51 -4.44 6.71
CA PHE A 54 18.10 -5.57 5.87
C PHE A 54 18.30 -6.89 6.59
N THR A 55 17.31 -7.79 6.51
CA THR A 55 17.49 -9.20 6.87
C THR A 55 17.13 -10.08 5.69
N THR A 56 17.74 -11.26 5.60
CA THR A 56 17.51 -12.21 4.50
C THR A 56 16.06 -12.71 4.45
N ASP A 57 15.34 -12.70 5.57
CA ASP A 57 13.92 -13.07 5.61
C ASP A 57 13.05 -12.14 4.74
N LEU A 58 13.49 -10.89 4.50
CA LEU A 58 12.82 -9.95 3.59
C LEU A 58 12.92 -10.35 2.12
N LEU A 59 13.72 -11.36 1.76
CA LEU A 59 13.75 -11.92 0.41
C LEU A 59 12.62 -12.92 0.16
N ASN A 60 11.95 -13.42 1.21
CA ASN A 60 10.92 -14.43 1.10
C ASN A 60 9.52 -13.83 1.35
N PRO A 61 8.66 -13.71 0.32
CA PRO A 61 7.30 -13.18 0.45
C PRO A 61 6.41 -13.89 1.48
N SER A 62 6.68 -15.17 1.75
CA SER A 62 5.93 -15.97 2.73
C SER A 62 6.43 -15.80 4.16
N SER A 63 7.54 -15.07 4.39
CA SER A 63 8.10 -14.89 5.72
C SER A 63 7.30 -13.87 6.54
N ALA A 64 7.25 -14.07 7.85
CA ALA A 64 6.61 -13.11 8.75
C ALA A 64 7.26 -11.71 8.70
N PRO A 65 8.61 -11.55 8.61
CA PRO A 65 9.23 -10.23 8.40
C PRO A 65 8.76 -9.53 7.12
N PHE A 66 8.69 -10.26 5.99
CA PHE A 66 8.21 -9.70 4.73
C PHE A 66 6.77 -9.22 4.86
N GLN A 67 5.87 -10.08 5.31
CA GLN A 67 4.44 -9.79 5.38
C GLN A 67 4.14 -8.61 6.32
N ARG A 68 4.83 -8.55 7.47
CA ARG A 68 4.71 -7.43 8.40
C ARG A 68 5.14 -6.11 7.76
N ARG A 69 6.30 -6.10 7.09
CA ARG A 69 6.80 -4.89 6.41
C ARG A 69 5.90 -4.48 5.25
N ALA A 70 5.48 -5.43 4.43
CA ALA A 70 4.58 -5.18 3.31
C ALA A 70 3.24 -4.58 3.78
N SER A 71 2.67 -5.12 4.86
CA SER A 71 1.46 -4.59 5.50
C SER A 71 1.67 -3.18 6.04
N LEU A 72 2.81 -2.92 6.72
CA LEU A 72 3.15 -1.61 7.24
C LEU A 72 3.25 -0.54 6.13
N ILE A 73 3.96 -0.86 5.04
CA ILE A 73 4.06 0.02 3.87
C ILE A 73 2.69 0.25 3.23
N THR A 74 1.93 -0.81 3.00
CA THR A 74 0.63 -0.73 2.34
C THR A 74 -0.35 0.11 3.15
N SER A 75 -0.50 -0.18 4.44
CA SER A 75 -1.41 0.57 5.33
C SER A 75 -1.01 2.04 5.48
N THR A 76 0.28 2.35 5.44
CA THR A 76 0.78 3.74 5.52
C THR A 76 0.56 4.50 4.22
N LEU A 77 0.85 3.89 3.05
CA LEU A 77 0.89 4.61 1.77
C LEU A 77 -0.47 4.70 1.08
N VAL A 78 -1.34 3.68 1.22
CA VAL A 78 -2.65 3.64 0.55
C VAL A 78 -3.51 4.89 0.80
N PRO A 79 -3.62 5.44 2.03
CA PRO A 79 -4.39 6.66 2.27
C PRO A 79 -3.93 7.88 1.46
N PHE A 80 -2.61 8.04 1.27
CA PHE A 80 -2.06 9.17 0.50
C PHE A 80 -2.40 9.02 -0.99
N TYR A 81 -2.25 7.82 -1.55
CA TYR A 81 -2.56 7.55 -2.96
C TYR A 81 -4.06 7.58 -3.26
N LEU A 82 -4.92 7.12 -2.35
CA LEU A 82 -6.37 7.26 -2.47
C LEU A 82 -6.79 8.73 -2.48
N ARG A 83 -6.21 9.55 -1.60
CA ARG A 83 -6.53 10.98 -1.53
C ARG A 83 -6.05 11.73 -2.77
N ALA A 84 -4.87 11.39 -3.29
CA ALA A 84 -4.32 12.04 -4.47
C ALA A 84 -4.97 11.61 -5.78
N PHE A 85 -5.38 10.34 -5.88
CA PHE A 85 -5.84 9.76 -7.14
C PHE A 85 -7.15 8.97 -6.97
N PRO A 86 -8.29 9.53 -7.42
CA PRO A 86 -9.56 8.80 -7.45
C PRO A 86 -9.54 7.55 -8.33
N THR A 87 -8.56 7.39 -9.22
CA THR A 87 -8.35 6.21 -10.06
C THR A 87 -7.47 5.15 -9.41
N PHE A 88 -6.86 5.40 -8.25
CA PHE A 88 -6.08 4.41 -7.53
C PHE A 88 -6.93 3.19 -7.16
N ARG A 89 -6.40 1.99 -7.37
CA ARG A 89 -7.08 0.69 -7.17
C ARG A 89 -6.35 -0.18 -6.15
N SER A 90 -5.02 -0.22 -6.20
CA SER A 90 -4.24 -1.12 -5.35
C SER A 90 -2.80 -0.65 -5.16
N LEU A 91 -2.19 -1.08 -4.06
CA LEU A 91 -0.75 -1.07 -3.85
C LEU A 91 -0.33 -2.48 -3.40
N THR A 92 0.66 -3.04 -4.07
CA THR A 92 1.21 -4.36 -3.73
C THR A 92 2.72 -4.26 -3.61
N VAL A 93 3.24 -4.54 -2.42
CA VAL A 93 4.69 -4.66 -2.22
C VAL A 93 5.15 -5.99 -2.83
N THR A 94 6.01 -5.91 -3.84
CA THR A 94 6.42 -7.06 -4.66
C THR A 94 7.70 -7.72 -4.16
N SER A 95 8.66 -6.92 -3.67
CA SER A 95 9.92 -7.43 -3.14
C SER A 95 10.66 -6.40 -2.30
N PHE A 96 11.60 -6.89 -1.50
CA PHE A 96 12.64 -6.08 -0.86
C PHE A 96 14.01 -6.50 -1.37
N SER A 97 14.95 -5.55 -1.39
CA SER A 97 16.36 -5.84 -1.71
C SER A 97 17.32 -5.07 -0.80
N ASN A 98 18.59 -5.47 -0.85
CA ASN A 98 19.65 -4.93 0.01
C ASN A 98 20.03 -3.50 -0.37
N GLY A 99 20.33 -2.69 0.64
CA GLY A 99 20.67 -1.26 0.48
C GLY A 99 19.99 -0.43 1.57
N SER A 100 20.27 -0.73 2.85
CA SER A 100 19.32 -0.55 3.95
C SER A 100 18.08 -1.41 3.68
N ILE A 101 16.94 -0.86 3.26
CA ILE A 101 15.89 -1.68 2.64
C ILE A 101 15.36 -0.96 1.40
N ILE A 102 15.50 -1.56 0.22
CA ILE A 102 14.87 -1.04 -1.00
C ILE A 102 13.49 -1.68 -1.13
N ASN A 103 12.45 -0.86 -1.17
CA ASN A 103 11.06 -1.30 -1.24
C ASN A 103 10.59 -1.23 -2.70
N ASN A 104 10.16 -2.36 -3.26
CA ASN A 104 9.63 -2.43 -4.62
C ASN A 104 8.13 -2.68 -4.55
N MET A 105 7.33 -1.83 -5.17
CA MET A 105 5.87 -1.97 -5.14
C MET A 105 5.21 -1.58 -6.46
N ASP A 106 4.07 -2.22 -6.72
CA ASP A 106 3.20 -1.95 -7.84
C ASP A 106 1.98 -1.18 -7.37
N LEU A 107 1.72 -0.03 -8.01
CA LEU A 107 0.52 0.76 -7.81
C LEU A 107 -0.42 0.53 -9.00
N GLY A 108 -1.62 0.03 -8.73
CA GLY A 108 -2.66 -0.16 -9.73
C GLY A 108 -3.56 1.08 -9.83
N PHE A 109 -3.79 1.56 -11.05
CA PHE A 109 -4.72 2.64 -11.36
C PHE A 109 -5.72 2.19 -12.41
N SER A 110 -6.92 2.77 -12.40
CA SER A 110 -7.89 2.59 -13.50
C SER A 110 -7.25 2.99 -14.83
N SER A 111 -7.34 2.13 -15.84
CA SER A 111 -6.78 2.40 -17.18
C SER A 111 -7.50 3.55 -17.91
N THR A 112 -8.62 4.04 -17.38
CA THR A 112 -9.32 5.21 -17.94
C THR A 112 -8.54 6.51 -17.74
N SER A 113 -7.73 6.60 -16.69
CA SER A 113 -6.84 7.74 -16.43
C SER A 113 -5.74 7.33 -15.45
N VAL A 114 -4.53 7.20 -15.99
CA VAL A 114 -3.34 6.75 -15.25
C VAL A 114 -2.42 7.95 -14.98
N PRO A 115 -2.15 8.30 -13.72
CA PRO A 115 -1.20 9.37 -13.38
C PRO A 115 0.20 9.09 -13.96
N ASN A 116 0.94 10.15 -14.27
CA ASN A 116 2.32 10.03 -14.73
C ASN A 116 3.29 9.79 -13.56
N GLY A 117 4.53 9.37 -13.87
CA GLY A 117 5.52 9.02 -12.86
C GLY A 117 5.86 10.15 -11.89
N THR A 118 5.95 11.39 -12.37
CA THR A 118 6.21 12.57 -11.53
C THR A 118 5.08 12.81 -10.53
N GLN A 119 3.82 12.73 -10.98
CA GLN A 119 2.66 12.86 -10.09
C GLN A 119 2.69 11.79 -8.99
N ILE A 120 2.98 10.54 -9.36
CA ILE A 120 3.03 9.40 -8.43
C ILE A 120 4.14 9.58 -7.39
N GLY A 121 5.33 9.98 -7.82
CA GLY A 121 6.45 10.19 -6.90
C GLY A 121 6.25 11.42 -6.00
N ASN A 122 5.65 12.50 -6.51
CA ASN A 122 5.37 13.69 -5.71
C ASN A 122 4.45 13.40 -4.52
N VAL A 123 3.47 12.50 -4.68
CA VAL A 123 2.63 12.05 -3.56
C VAL A 123 3.46 11.45 -2.43
N LEU A 124 4.47 10.63 -2.75
CA LEU A 124 5.36 10.06 -1.75
C LEU A 124 6.29 11.13 -1.14
N VAL A 125 6.81 12.06 -1.96
CA VAL A 125 7.65 13.17 -1.49
C VAL A 125 6.89 14.04 -0.48
N GLU A 126 5.65 14.40 -0.78
CA GLU A 126 4.80 15.21 0.10
C GLU A 126 4.39 14.44 1.37
N ALA A 127 4.14 13.13 1.26
CA ALA A 127 3.79 12.29 2.40
C ALA A 127 4.98 12.02 3.33
N ALA A 128 6.21 11.99 2.81
CA ALA A 128 7.41 11.52 3.52
C ALA A 128 7.62 12.21 4.88
N SER A 129 7.37 13.52 4.99
CA SER A 129 7.55 14.26 6.25
C SER A 129 6.54 13.86 7.35
N THR A 130 5.46 13.17 6.99
CA THR A 130 4.42 12.71 7.92
C THR A 130 4.54 11.22 8.26
N ILE A 131 5.35 10.48 7.50
CA ILE A 131 5.54 9.05 7.70
C ILE A 131 6.57 8.83 8.80
N THR A 132 6.18 8.14 9.86
CA THR A 132 7.07 7.74 10.98
C THR A 132 7.28 6.23 11.07
N ALA A 133 6.48 5.45 10.35
CA ALA A 133 6.49 3.99 10.40
C ALA A 133 7.74 3.36 9.77
N PHE A 134 8.36 4.05 8.81
CA PHE A 134 9.59 3.65 8.11
C PHE A 134 10.23 4.88 7.49
N ASN A 135 11.50 4.76 7.13
CA ASN A 135 12.23 5.84 6.51
C ASN A 135 11.91 5.92 5.01
N VAL A 136 11.84 7.13 4.47
CA VAL A 136 11.74 7.40 3.03
C VAL A 136 12.90 8.30 2.62
N ASP A 137 13.88 7.73 1.92
CA ASP A 137 14.96 8.51 1.33
C ASP A 137 14.46 9.19 0.05
N LEU A 138 14.24 10.50 0.13
CA LEU A 138 13.72 11.29 -0.97
C LEU A 138 14.60 11.19 -2.22
N ASN A 139 15.91 10.92 -2.13
CA ASN A 139 16.79 10.83 -3.28
C ASN A 139 16.71 9.49 -4.04
N SER A 140 15.95 8.54 -3.48
CA SER A 140 15.85 7.17 -4.00
C SER A 140 14.54 6.87 -4.70
N ILE A 141 13.63 7.85 -4.77
CA ILE A 141 12.28 7.65 -5.32
C ILE A 141 12.36 7.54 -6.84
N VAL A 142 11.94 6.39 -7.35
CA VAL A 142 11.91 6.06 -8.78
C VAL A 142 10.52 5.53 -9.14
N VAL A 143 9.96 6.01 -10.25
CA VAL A 143 8.71 5.50 -10.83
C VAL A 143 8.96 5.06 -12.26
N ASP A 144 8.61 3.81 -12.57
CA ASP A 144 8.83 3.16 -13.88
C ASP A 144 10.28 3.32 -14.40
N GLY A 145 11.27 3.34 -13.50
CA GLY A 145 12.68 3.51 -13.84
C GLY A 145 13.17 4.97 -13.94
N SER A 146 12.27 5.96 -13.86
CA SER A 146 12.63 7.39 -13.83
C SER A 146 12.73 7.89 -12.39
N GLN A 147 13.87 8.52 -12.04
CA GLN A 147 14.01 9.18 -10.74
C GLN A 147 13.09 10.40 -10.66
N VAL A 148 12.32 10.52 -9.57
CA VAL A 148 11.37 11.63 -9.38
C VAL A 148 11.96 12.73 -8.51
N SER A 149 12.91 12.39 -7.64
CA SER A 149 13.55 13.33 -6.73
C SER A 149 15.07 13.21 -6.84
N SER A 150 15.65 14.14 -7.60
CA SER A 150 17.03 14.56 -7.40
C SER A 150 16.99 15.59 -6.27
N GLY A 151 17.25 15.20 -5.02
CA GLY A 151 17.37 16.14 -3.92
C GLY A 151 18.28 17.27 -4.35
N VAL A 152 17.67 18.42 -4.57
CA VAL A 152 18.31 19.67 -4.96
C VAL A 152 19.45 19.46 -5.97
N SER A 153 19.13 19.11 -7.22
CA SER A 153 20.02 19.50 -8.32
C SER A 153 19.90 21.00 -8.55
N HIS A 154 20.29 21.81 -7.55
CA HIS A 154 20.89 23.08 -7.89
C HIS A 154 22.19 22.73 -8.58
N LYS A 155 22.14 22.59 -9.91
CA LYS A 155 23.26 23.00 -10.73
C LYS A 155 23.41 24.48 -10.45
N ILE A 156 24.07 24.84 -9.34
CA ILE A 156 24.56 26.18 -9.11
C ILE A 156 25.55 26.37 -10.25
N SER A 157 25.06 26.97 -11.32
CA SER A 157 25.85 27.31 -12.46
C SER A 157 26.89 28.30 -11.96
N LEU A 158 28.12 27.84 -11.74
CA LEU A 158 29.31 28.67 -11.50
C LEU A 158 29.54 29.70 -12.64
N ILE A 159 28.71 29.66 -13.69
CA ILE A 159 28.83 30.44 -14.91
C ILE A 159 28.32 31.88 -14.71
N THR A 160 27.50 32.20 -13.71
CA THR A 160 27.12 33.61 -13.49
C THR A 160 28.27 34.44 -12.91
N ALA A 161 29.18 33.83 -12.14
CA ALA A 161 30.35 34.51 -11.60
C ALA A 161 31.37 34.87 -12.69
N SER A 162 31.57 34.00 -13.69
CA SER A 162 32.49 34.29 -14.79
C SER A 162 32.03 35.45 -15.67
N PHE A 163 30.71 35.62 -15.88
CA PHE A 163 30.18 36.78 -16.62
C PHE A 163 30.42 38.10 -15.89
N LEU A 164 30.28 38.17 -14.56
CA LEU A 164 30.49 39.42 -13.80
C LEU A 164 31.97 39.83 -13.72
N VAL A 165 32.89 38.86 -13.67
CA VAL A 165 34.34 39.12 -13.73
C VAL A 165 34.77 39.59 -15.12
N LEU A 166 34.23 38.99 -16.18
CA LEU A 166 34.49 39.42 -17.56
C LEU A 166 33.90 40.80 -17.87
N LEU A 167 32.72 41.12 -17.36
CA LEU A 167 32.13 42.46 -17.46
C LEU A 167 33.00 43.50 -16.73
N SER A 168 33.51 43.18 -15.53
CA SER A 168 34.43 44.07 -14.81
C SER A 168 35.74 44.30 -15.57
N TRP A 169 36.26 43.26 -16.25
CA TRP A 169 37.45 43.38 -17.09
C TRP A 169 37.21 44.23 -18.35
N ILE A 170 36.05 44.07 -19.01
CA ILE A 170 35.78 44.77 -20.28
C ILE A 170 35.47 46.26 -20.06
N LEU A 171 34.86 46.61 -18.93
CA LEU A 171 34.63 48.00 -18.51
C LEU A 171 35.94 48.70 -18.08
N SER A 172 36.90 47.96 -17.50
CA SER A 172 38.19 48.53 -17.07
C SER A 172 39.15 48.89 -18.21
N ASN A 173 38.94 48.36 -19.43
CA ASN A 173 39.80 48.61 -20.60
C ASN A 173 39.25 49.68 -21.56
N GLN A 174 38.21 50.42 -21.14
CA GLN A 174 37.56 51.47 -21.95
C GLN A 174 37.67 52.87 -21.30
N GLN A 175 38.58 53.05 -20.33
CA GLN A 175 38.99 54.34 -19.77
C GLN A 175 40.49 54.54 -19.95
#